data_AF-A0A971XM83-F1
#
_entry.id   AF-A0A971XM83-F1
#
_cell.length_a   1.000
_cell.length_b   1.000
_cell.length_c   1.000
_cell.angle_alpha   90.00
_cell.angle_beta   90.00
_cell.angle_gamma   90.00
#
_symmetry.space_group_name_H-M   'P 1'
#
loop_
_entity.id
_entity.type
_entity.pdbx_description
1 polymer ?
#
loop_
_entity_poly.entity_id
_entity_poly.type
_entity_poly.pdbx_seq_one_letter_code
_entity_poly.pdbx_strand_id
1 'polypeptide(L)'
;MKNKRNRSGLYLAVIAVILLAAYLTNPGEELHKEKLKIKLTEVLDETMLERQDNLIIFGAWELAGGKMVEAFTENYVSVDNYFIFSLTRLHWEGESYIVGIGGFRQVYITKRLNNELAENIIDNIENMVIDSLPGFLK
;
A
#
# COMPACT_ATOMS: atom_id res chain seq x y z
N MET A 1 10.07 39.69 41.86
CA MET A 1 10.06 39.60 40.38
C MET A 1 9.17 38.42 39.98
N LYS A 2 8.02 38.64 39.34
CA LYS A 2 7.15 37.56 38.85
C LYS A 2 7.81 36.94 37.62
N ASN A 3 8.30 35.71 37.76
CA ASN A 3 8.88 34.93 36.68
C ASN A 3 7.77 34.66 35.64
N LYS A 4 7.71 35.47 34.57
CA LYS A 4 6.71 35.32 33.50
C LYS A 4 7.10 34.08 32.72
N ARG A 5 6.61 32.91 33.16
CA ARG A 5 6.92 31.60 32.57
C ARG A 5 6.67 31.70 31.06
N ASN A 6 7.74 31.65 30.26
CA ASN A 6 7.71 31.77 28.79
C ASN A 6 7.04 30.54 28.17
N ARG A 7 5.72 30.41 28.34
CA ARG A 7 4.93 29.29 27.82
C ARG A 7 5.09 29.17 26.30
N SER A 8 5.19 30.29 25.60
CA SER A 8 5.43 30.34 24.14
C SER A 8 6.74 29.67 23.72
N GLY A 9 7.83 29.86 24.48
CA GLY A 9 9.11 29.20 24.19
C GLY A 9 9.04 27.69 24.40
N LEU A 10 8.31 27.25 25.43
CA LEU A 10 8.06 25.83 25.67
C LEU A 10 7.22 25.21 24.53
N TYR A 11 6.17 25.88 24.05
CA TYR A 11 5.36 25.37 22.94
C TYR A 11 6.18 25.24 21.65
N LEU A 12 7.02 26.23 21.33
CA LEU A 12 7.90 26.17 20.16
C LEU A 12 8.91 25.02 20.27
N ALA A 13 9.51 24.81 21.45
CA ALA A 13 10.42 23.69 21.68
C ALA A 13 9.72 22.34 21.50
N VAL A 14 8.50 22.19 22.02
CA VAL A 14 7.70 20.96 21.85
C VAL A 14 7.37 20.72 20.38
N ILE A 15 6.93 21.74 19.64
CA ILE A 15 6.63 21.63 18.20
C ILE A 15 7.89 21.24 17.43
N ALA A 16 9.04 21.86 17.72
CA ALA A 16 10.30 21.52 17.05
C ALA A 16 10.70 20.06 17.28
N VAL A 17 10.52 19.54 18.50
CA VAL A 17 10.76 18.12 18.82
C VAL A 17 9.81 17.21 18.06
N ILE A 18 8.52 17.54 17.96
CA ILE A 18 7.54 16.75 17.20
C ILE A 18 7.89 16.72 15.72
N LEU A 19 8.24 17.86 15.13
CA LEU A 19 8.62 17.94 13.71
C LEU A 19 9.90 17.15 13.43
N LEU A 20 10.90 17.25 14.30
CA LEU A 20 12.14 16.47 14.19
C LEU A 20 11.84 14.97 14.31
N ALA A 21 11.01 14.56 15.27
CA ALA A 21 10.59 13.18 15.41
C ALA A 21 9.89 12.69 14.15
N ALA A 22 8.91 13.45 13.62
CA ALA A 22 8.19 13.09 12.41
C ALA A 22 9.11 12.94 11.19
N TYR A 23 10.07 13.86 11.01
CA TYR A 23 11.08 13.78 9.95
C TYR A 23 11.95 12.52 10.07
N LEU A 24 12.50 12.26 11.27
CA LEU A 24 13.38 11.11 11.51
C LEU A 24 12.66 9.76 11.45
N THR A 25 11.35 9.76 11.69
CA THR A 25 10.53 8.55 11.74
C THR A 25 9.65 8.37 10.51
N ASN A 26 9.80 9.22 9.49
CA ASN A 26 9.03 9.07 8.26
C ASN A 26 9.39 7.73 7.59
N PRO A 27 8.43 6.84 7.31
CA PRO A 27 8.73 5.54 6.73
C PRO A 27 9.27 5.66 5.31
N GLY A 28 10.21 4.77 4.95
CA GLY A 28 10.77 4.66 3.60
C GLY A 28 9.88 3.87 2.65
N GLU A 29 10.24 3.90 1.35
CA GLU A 29 9.47 3.30 0.26
C GLU A 29 9.16 1.80 0.46
N GLU A 30 10.14 1.05 0.96
CA GLU A 30 10.01 -0.40 1.20
C GLU A 30 8.84 -0.73 2.13
N LEU A 31 8.64 0.04 3.20
CA LEU A 31 7.55 -0.21 4.15
C LEU A 31 6.17 0.09 3.52
N HIS A 32 6.10 1.09 2.64
CA HIS A 32 4.87 1.37 1.90
C HIS A 32 4.51 0.25 0.94
N LYS A 33 5.49 -0.23 0.16
CA LYS A 33 5.32 -1.36 -0.76
C LYS A 33 4.94 -2.63 0.00
N GLU A 34 5.61 -2.93 1.11
CA GLU A 34 5.30 -4.09 1.96
C GLU A 34 3.86 -4.05 2.48
N LYS A 35 3.42 -2.92 3.05
CA LYS A 35 2.06 -2.80 3.58
C LYS A 35 0.99 -2.86 2.50
N LEU A 36 1.26 -2.29 1.33
CA LEU A 36 0.34 -2.38 0.20
C LEU A 36 0.28 -3.81 -0.36
N LYS A 37 1.43 -4.48 -0.51
CA LYS A 37 1.51 -5.89 -0.92
C LYS A 37 0.67 -6.78 0.00
N ILE A 38 0.86 -6.66 1.32
CA ILE A 38 0.07 -7.42 2.31
C ILE A 38 -1.42 -7.15 2.12
N LYS A 39 -1.82 -5.87 1.99
CA LYS A 39 -3.23 -5.51 1.83
C LYS A 39 -3.84 -6.05 0.53
N LEU A 40 -3.10 -6.00 -0.57
CA LEU A 40 -3.53 -6.54 -1.87
C LEU A 40 -3.65 -8.06 -1.83
N THR A 41 -2.65 -8.75 -1.27
CA THR A 41 -2.69 -10.21 -1.09
C THR A 41 -3.89 -10.63 -0.25
N GLU A 42 -4.16 -9.95 0.88
CA GLU A 42 -5.35 -10.24 1.70
C GLU A 42 -6.66 -10.13 0.91
N VAL A 43 -6.84 -9.05 0.14
CA VAL A 43 -8.08 -8.82 -0.65
C VAL A 43 -8.22 -9.87 -1.76
N LEU A 44 -7.11 -10.22 -2.40
CA LEU A 44 -7.09 -11.21 -3.47
C LEU A 44 -7.31 -12.62 -2.95
N ASP A 45 -6.71 -12.99 -1.82
CA ASP A 45 -6.92 -14.28 -1.17
C ASP A 45 -8.40 -14.44 -0.76
N GLU A 46 -9.00 -13.40 -0.16
CA GLU A 46 -10.44 -13.39 0.15
C GLU A 46 -11.29 -13.61 -1.12
N THR A 47 -10.96 -12.91 -2.21
CA THR A 47 -11.66 -13.05 -3.49
C THR A 47 -11.48 -14.44 -4.12
N MET A 48 -10.28 -15.02 -4.03
CA MET A 48 -9.96 -16.32 -4.62
C MET A 48 -10.58 -17.48 -3.82
N LEU A 49 -10.70 -17.33 -2.50
CA LEU A 49 -11.43 -18.28 -1.66
C LEU A 49 -12.91 -18.35 -2.05
N GLU A 50 -13.55 -17.23 -2.38
CA GLU A 50 -14.92 -17.22 -2.91
C GLU A 50 -15.04 -17.93 -4.28
N ARG A 51 -13.93 -18.00 -5.03
CA ARG A 51 -13.85 -18.64 -6.35
C ARG A 51 -13.25 -20.05 -6.32
N GLN A 52 -13.18 -20.69 -5.15
CA GLN A 52 -12.61 -22.04 -4.99
C GLN A 52 -13.22 -23.10 -5.93
N ASP A 53 -14.45 -22.90 -6.40
CA ASP A 53 -15.13 -23.81 -7.32
C ASP A 53 -14.43 -23.87 -8.69
N ASN A 54 -13.67 -22.83 -9.06
CA ASN A 54 -12.78 -22.84 -10.21
C ASN A 54 -11.37 -23.28 -9.78
N LEU A 55 -11.18 -24.59 -9.63
CA LEU A 55 -9.94 -25.22 -9.18
C LEU A 55 -8.69 -24.83 -10.00
N ILE A 56 -8.88 -24.52 -11.29
CA ILE A 56 -7.78 -24.13 -12.18
C ILE A 56 -7.26 -22.75 -11.77
N ILE A 57 -8.15 -21.76 -11.68
CA ILE A 57 -7.79 -20.39 -11.30
C ILE A 57 -7.28 -20.35 -9.86
N PHE A 58 -7.97 -21.04 -8.95
CA PHE A 58 -7.56 -21.13 -7.55
C PHE A 58 -6.18 -21.78 -7.39
N GLY A 59 -5.92 -22.89 -8.09
CA GLY A 59 -4.62 -23.56 -8.07
C GLY A 59 -3.50 -22.71 -8.69
N ALA A 60 -3.80 -21.94 -9.72
CA ALA A 60 -2.84 -21.00 -10.31
C ALA A 60 -2.50 -19.85 -9.35
N TRP A 61 -3.50 -19.32 -8.66
CA TRP A 61 -3.33 -18.32 -7.61
C TRP A 61 -2.44 -18.83 -6.47
N GLU A 62 -2.72 -20.03 -5.95
CA GLU A 62 -1.90 -20.67 -4.88
C GLU A 62 -0.43 -20.83 -5.28
N LEU A 63 -0.14 -21.06 -6.57
CA LEU A 63 1.23 -21.26 -7.05
C LEU A 63 1.99 -19.96 -7.37
N ALA A 64 1.29 -18.93 -7.85
CA ALA A 64 1.93 -17.75 -8.44
C ALA A 64 1.39 -16.39 -7.95
N GLY A 65 0.23 -16.34 -7.28
CA GLY A 65 -0.48 -15.13 -6.89
C GLY A 65 0.38 -14.15 -6.10
N GLY A 66 1.07 -14.62 -5.06
CA GLY A 66 1.96 -13.78 -4.26
C GLY A 66 3.08 -13.10 -5.06
N LYS A 67 3.66 -13.79 -6.05
CA LYS A 67 4.69 -13.23 -6.94
C LYS A 67 4.11 -12.20 -7.90
N MET A 68 2.87 -12.38 -8.32
CA MET A 68 2.18 -11.42 -9.18
C MET A 68 1.86 -10.13 -8.42
N VAL A 69 1.37 -10.23 -7.18
CA VAL A 69 1.16 -9.05 -6.33
C VAL A 69 2.47 -8.32 -6.07
N GLU A 70 3.57 -9.05 -5.85
CA GLU A 70 4.90 -8.46 -5.71
C GLU A 70 5.33 -7.71 -6.96
N ALA A 71 5.26 -8.34 -8.14
CA ALA A 71 5.57 -7.68 -9.41
C ALA A 71 4.67 -6.48 -9.69
N PHE A 72 3.39 -6.57 -9.37
CA PHE A 72 2.44 -5.46 -9.48
C PHE A 72 2.87 -4.30 -8.58
N THR A 73 3.14 -4.58 -7.30
CA THR A 73 3.52 -3.56 -6.31
C THR A 73 4.82 -2.87 -6.72
N GLU A 74 5.82 -3.60 -7.23
CA GLU A 74 7.09 -2.99 -7.65
C GLU A 74 6.97 -2.08 -8.86
N ASN A 75 6.09 -2.39 -9.80
CA ASN A 75 5.98 -1.66 -11.07
C ASN A 75 4.97 -0.52 -11.03
N TYR A 76 3.91 -0.63 -10.23
CA TYR A 76 2.79 0.31 -10.25
C TYR A 76 2.69 1.20 -9.01
N VAL A 77 3.60 1.07 -8.04
CA VAL A 77 3.55 1.83 -6.79
C VAL A 77 4.72 2.79 -6.67
N SER A 78 4.43 4.04 -6.29
CA SER A 78 5.45 5.01 -5.88
C SER A 78 5.14 5.59 -4.51
N VAL A 79 6.15 6.21 -3.91
CA VAL A 79 6.01 6.89 -2.62
C VAL A 79 6.43 8.34 -2.73
N ASP A 80 5.49 9.23 -2.41
CA ASP A 80 5.77 10.65 -2.30
C ASP A 80 6.20 10.97 -0.88
N ASN A 81 7.48 11.31 -0.72
CA ASN A 81 8.04 11.67 0.58
C ASN A 81 7.89 13.18 0.83
N TYR A 82 7.15 13.54 1.88
CA TYR A 82 7.05 14.90 2.40
C TYR A 82 7.85 15.03 3.69
N PHE A 83 7.99 16.27 4.19
CA PHE A 83 8.86 16.58 5.32
C PHE A 83 8.51 15.84 6.63
N ILE A 84 7.22 15.56 6.88
CA ILE A 84 6.75 14.91 8.13
C ILE A 84 5.81 13.72 7.90
N PHE A 85 5.52 13.40 6.64
CA PHE A 85 4.65 12.30 6.24
C PHE A 85 5.04 11.83 4.84
N SER A 86 4.46 10.74 4.38
CA SER A 86 4.62 10.21 3.04
C SER A 86 3.28 9.71 2.50
N LEU A 87 3.12 9.63 1.19
CA LEU A 87 1.92 9.09 0.56
C LEU A 87 2.28 7.89 -0.31
N THR A 88 1.52 6.81 -0.20
CA THR A 88 1.56 5.70 -1.16
C THR A 88 0.71 6.07 -2.36
N ARG A 89 1.29 6.08 -3.56
CA ARG A 89 0.56 6.24 -4.81
C ARG A 89 0.56 4.96 -5.61
N LEU A 90 -0.59 4.65 -6.15
CA LEU A 90 -0.78 3.59 -7.11
C LEU A 90 -1.06 4.19 -8.48
N HIS A 91 -0.26 3.83 -9.46
CA HIS A 91 -0.38 4.27 -10.84
C HIS A 91 -1.12 3.20 -11.62
N TRP A 92 -2.30 3.54 -12.15
CA TRP A 92 -3.14 2.61 -12.87
C TRP A 92 -3.83 3.32 -14.03
N GLU A 93 -3.75 2.74 -15.23
CA GLU A 93 -4.36 3.28 -16.46
C GLU A 93 -4.04 4.76 -16.76
N GLY A 94 -2.83 5.20 -16.39
CA GLY A 94 -2.40 6.59 -16.58
C GLY A 94 -2.89 7.56 -15.50
N GLU A 95 -3.68 7.09 -14.54
CA GLU A 95 -4.14 7.83 -13.36
C GLU A 95 -3.31 7.47 -12.12
N SER A 96 -3.25 8.39 -11.16
CA SER A 96 -2.50 8.21 -9.91
C SER A 96 -3.41 8.36 -8.70
N TYR A 97 -3.54 7.27 -7.94
CA TYR A 97 -4.42 7.16 -6.79
C TYR A 97 -3.62 7.17 -5.50
N ILE A 98 -4.00 8.02 -4.54
CA ILE A 98 -3.42 7.98 -3.19
C ILE A 98 -4.10 6.84 -2.43
N VAL A 99 -3.33 5.78 -2.17
CA VAL A 99 -3.82 4.55 -1.54
C VAL A 99 -3.29 4.34 -0.13
N GLY A 100 -2.40 5.23 0.34
CA GLY A 100 -1.92 5.16 1.71
C GLY A 100 -1.24 6.42 2.19
N ILE A 101 -1.09 6.51 3.50
CA ILE A 101 -0.37 7.57 4.21
C ILE A 101 0.61 6.95 5.19
N GLY A 102 1.83 7.49 5.21
CA GLY A 102 2.91 7.10 6.09
C GLY A 102 3.30 8.24 7.02
N GLY A 103 3.70 7.90 8.24
CA GLY A 103 4.21 8.81 9.25
C GLY A 103 4.49 8.09 10.54
N PHE A 104 5.48 8.56 11.31
CA PHE A 104 5.82 7.97 12.62
C PHE A 104 6.07 6.44 12.57
N ARG A 105 6.80 5.97 11.56
CA ARG A 105 7.16 4.56 11.28
C ARG A 105 5.96 3.66 10.97
N GLN A 106 4.79 4.25 10.73
CA GLN A 106 3.57 3.53 10.39
C GLN A 106 3.15 3.90 8.97
N VAL A 107 2.58 2.93 8.26
CA VAL A 107 1.92 3.15 6.98
C VAL A 107 0.52 2.58 7.08
N TYR A 108 -0.46 3.40 6.71
CA TYR A 108 -1.87 3.03 6.66
C TYR A 108 -2.31 3.01 5.21
N ILE A 109 -2.73 1.84 4.74
CA ILE A 109 -3.32 1.65 3.42
C ILE A 109 -4.83 1.81 3.54
N THR A 110 -5.44 2.56 2.62
CA THR A 110 -6.89 2.74 2.59
C THR A 110 -7.57 1.40 2.35
N LYS A 111 -8.67 1.14 3.07
CA LYS A 111 -9.57 0.02 2.79
C LYS A 111 -10.40 0.24 1.53
N ARG A 112 -10.49 1.50 1.09
CA ARG A 112 -11.23 1.95 -0.09
C ARG A 112 -10.24 2.31 -1.18
N LEU A 113 -9.48 1.33 -1.66
CA LEU A 113 -9.19 1.34 -3.09
C LEU A 113 -10.57 1.48 -3.75
N ASN A 114 -10.78 2.49 -4.57
CA ASN A 114 -12.12 2.72 -5.11
C ASN A 114 -12.60 1.38 -5.74
N ASN A 115 -13.86 0.98 -5.53
CA ASN A 115 -14.27 -0.40 -5.80
C ASN A 115 -13.96 -0.80 -7.25
N GLU A 116 -14.09 0.14 -8.18
CA GLU A 116 -13.77 -0.02 -9.60
C GLU A 116 -12.27 -0.26 -9.86
N LEU A 117 -11.37 0.47 -9.22
CA LEU A 117 -9.91 0.30 -9.28
C LEU A 117 -9.49 -1.01 -8.61
N ALA A 118 -10.11 -1.34 -7.47
CA ALA A 118 -9.85 -2.59 -6.79
C ALA A 118 -10.24 -3.77 -7.69
N GLU A 119 -11.46 -3.76 -8.24
CA GLU A 119 -11.95 -4.77 -9.19
C GLU A 119 -11.06 -4.84 -10.43
N ASN A 120 -10.72 -3.72 -11.06
CA ASN A 120 -9.86 -3.71 -12.25
C ASN A 120 -8.46 -4.27 -11.97
N ILE A 121 -7.88 -3.98 -10.81
CA ILE A 121 -6.58 -4.56 -10.41
C ILE A 121 -6.71 -6.05 -10.15
N ILE A 122 -7.79 -6.47 -9.46
CA ILE A 122 -8.09 -7.87 -9.19
C ILE A 122 -8.24 -8.64 -10.50
N ASP A 123 -9.01 -8.11 -11.44
CA ASP A 123 -9.24 -8.72 -12.75
C ASP A 123 -7.95 -8.80 -13.58
N ASN A 124 -7.07 -7.79 -13.50
CA ASN A 124 -5.79 -7.85 -14.20
C ASN A 124 -4.81 -8.83 -13.57
N ILE A 125 -4.77 -8.92 -12.25
CA ILE A 125 -3.98 -9.94 -11.55
C ILE A 125 -4.53 -11.32 -11.89
N GLU A 126 -5.85 -11.51 -11.93
CA GLU A 126 -6.49 -12.74 -12.36
C GLU A 126 -6.14 -13.09 -13.81
N ASN A 127 -6.18 -12.13 -14.74
CA ASN A 127 -5.77 -12.35 -16.12
C ASN A 127 -4.29 -12.72 -16.22
N MET A 128 -3.40 -12.09 -15.42
CA MET A 128 -2.00 -12.50 -15.36
C MET A 128 -1.84 -13.94 -14.84
N VAL A 129 -2.62 -14.34 -13.83
CA VAL A 129 -2.67 -15.71 -13.30
C VAL A 129 -3.08 -16.68 -14.41
N ILE A 130 -4.20 -16.41 -15.08
CA ILE A 130 -4.70 -17.21 -16.21
C ILE A 130 -3.67 -17.26 -17.33
N ASP A 131 -2.99 -16.16 -17.64
CA ASP A 131 -2.02 -16.12 -18.71
C ASP A 131 -0.73 -16.86 -18.42
N SER A 132 -0.38 -16.99 -17.14
CA SER A 132 0.74 -17.81 -16.68
C SER A 132 0.45 -19.32 -16.74
N LEU A 133 -0.81 -19.73 -16.93
CA LEU A 133 -1.18 -21.13 -17.06
C LEU A 133 -0.71 -21.75 -18.39
N PRO A 134 -0.25 -23.01 -18.38
CA PRO A 134 -0.04 -23.80 -19.59
C PRO A 134 -1.30 -23.86 -20.46
N GLY A 135 -1.16 -23.82 -21.78
CA GLY A 135 -2.31 -23.80 -22.72
C GLY A 135 -3.24 -25.03 -22.71
N PHE A 136 -2.92 -26.09 -21.94
CA PHE A 136 -3.82 -27.22 -21.69
C PHE A 136 -4.65 -27.07 -20.40
N LEU A 137 -4.39 -26.03 -19.62
CA LEU A 137 -5.13 -25.62 -18.42
C LEU A 137 -5.92 -24.32 -18.64
N LYS A 138 -5.66 -23.58 -19.73
CA LYS A 138 -6.51 -22.48 -20.19
C LYS A 138 -7.80 -23.03 -20.82
#